data_AF-A0A1C6B160-F1
#
_entry.id   AF-A0A1C6B160-F1
#
_cell.length_a   1.000
_cell.length_b   1.000
_cell.length_c   1.000
_cell.angle_alpha   90.00
_cell.angle_beta   90.00
_cell.angle_gamma   90.00
#
_symmetry.space_group_name_H-M   'P 1'
#
loop_
_entity.id
_entity.type
_entity.pdbx_description
1 polymer ?
#
loop_
_entity_poly.entity_id
_entity_poly.type
_entity_poly.pdbx_seq_one_letter_code
_entity_poly.pdbx_strand_id
1 'polypeptide(L)'
;MSTVLSLFQDETSSIITFILVFGLGVWATVGLPNFYLMFIEKIGNASFSDLLVSMSKLVKSLIFTIIISLVVFVSTFIVMFVVGGAIASFIFTDITLGLGAIIGILVICLFIIALTIFDLALVLTPYIIIEHEHLSTIEAMSLSIKMMKGNKWRYFVIQLSFIGWAILAILTLGIGYLWLIPYVSLTQANFYRDLSFNSINN
;
A
#
# COMPACT_ATOMS: atom_id res chain seq x y z
N MET A 1 -30.33 -17.46 9.75
CA MET A 1 -29.67 -17.23 8.44
C MET A 1 -30.28 -16.04 7.70
N SER A 2 -31.62 -15.95 7.56
CA SER A 2 -32.31 -14.83 6.92
C SER A 2 -32.14 -13.48 7.64
N THR A 3 -32.12 -13.46 8.97
CA THR A 3 -31.98 -12.24 9.79
C THR A 3 -30.58 -11.61 9.72
N VAL A 4 -29.55 -12.42 9.45
CA VAL A 4 -28.18 -11.94 9.26
C VAL A 4 -28.01 -11.39 7.84
N LEU A 5 -28.60 -12.04 6.83
CA LEU A 5 -28.63 -11.53 5.46
C LEU A 5 -29.35 -10.18 5.34
N SER A 6 -30.46 -9.98 6.07
CA SER A 6 -31.18 -8.70 6.08
C SER A 6 -30.38 -7.57 6.75
N LEU A 7 -29.49 -7.89 7.69
CA LEU A 7 -28.57 -6.93 8.32
C LEU A 7 -27.45 -6.48 7.36
N PHE A 8 -27.10 -7.27 6.35
CA PHE A 8 -26.10 -6.91 5.32
C PHE A 8 -26.72 -6.25 4.07
N GLN A 9 -28.05 -6.31 3.91
CA GLN A 9 -28.78 -5.63 2.83
C GLN A 9 -29.24 -4.22 3.21
N ASP A 10 -29.07 -3.83 4.47
CA ASP A 10 -29.41 -2.49 4.94
C ASP A 10 -28.32 -1.49 4.51
N GLU A 11 -28.69 -0.40 3.85
CA GLU A 11 -27.74 0.63 3.38
C GLU A 11 -26.91 1.20 4.54
N THR A 12 -27.50 1.23 5.75
CA THR A 12 -26.82 1.65 6.97
C THR A 12 -25.63 0.75 7.34
N SER A 13 -25.76 -0.57 7.12
CA SER A 13 -24.70 -1.56 7.38
C SER A 13 -23.52 -1.39 6.42
N SER A 14 -23.79 -0.98 5.17
CA SER A 14 -22.77 -0.73 4.16
C SER A 14 -21.94 0.51 4.51
N ILE A 15 -22.59 1.58 4.97
CA ILE A 15 -21.91 2.82 5.41
C ILE A 15 -21.05 2.54 6.65
N ILE A 16 -21.59 1.81 7.64
CA ILE A 16 -20.84 1.45 8.85
C ILE A 16 -19.62 0.60 8.51
N THR A 17 -19.79 -0.40 7.63
CA THR A 17 -18.69 -1.26 7.18
C THR A 17 -17.62 -0.45 6.45
N PHE A 18 -18.02 0.48 5.58
CA PHE A 18 -17.08 1.37 4.90
C PHE A 18 -16.28 2.24 5.88
N ILE A 19 -16.94 2.88 6.84
CA ILE A 19 -16.27 3.72 7.84
C ILE A 19 -15.30 2.89 8.68
N LEU A 20 -15.70 1.68 9.11
CA LEU A 20 -14.84 0.78 9.87
C LEU A 20 -13.62 0.35 9.07
N VAL A 21 -13.80 -0.11 7.83
CA VAL A 21 -12.69 -0.55 6.96
C VAL A 21 -11.76 0.61 6.64
N PHE A 22 -12.31 1.78 6.33
CA PHE A 22 -11.52 2.98 6.06
C PHE A 22 -10.72 3.42 7.29
N GLY A 23 -11.37 3.48 8.47
CA GLY A 23 -10.72 3.82 9.74
C GLY A 23 -9.63 2.81 10.11
N LEU A 24 -9.88 1.52 9.94
CA LEU A 24 -8.88 0.47 10.14
C LEU A 24 -7.73 0.59 9.14
N GLY A 25 -7.99 0.99 7.89
CA GLY A 25 -6.96 1.24 6.88
C GLY A 25 -6.05 2.41 7.27
N VAL A 26 -6.64 3.55 7.66
CA VAL A 26 -5.91 4.75 8.14
C VAL A 26 -5.10 4.46 9.40
N TRP A 27 -5.61 3.60 10.28
CA TRP A 27 -4.86 3.14 11.44
C TRP A 27 -3.73 2.20 11.01
N ALA A 28 -3.99 1.21 10.16
CA ALA A 28 -3.02 0.18 9.77
C ALA A 28 -1.78 0.76 9.06
N THR A 29 -1.95 1.84 8.30
CA THR A 29 -0.84 2.53 7.63
C THR A 29 0.21 3.07 8.60
N VAL A 30 -0.14 3.46 9.83
CA VAL A 30 0.83 3.97 10.84
C VAL A 30 0.95 3.10 12.08
N GLY A 31 -0.10 2.39 12.48
CA GLY A 31 -0.13 1.54 13.68
C GLY A 31 0.82 0.36 13.57
N LEU A 32 0.74 -0.41 12.48
CA LEU A 32 1.63 -1.55 12.27
C LEU A 32 3.10 -1.10 12.14
N PRO A 33 3.45 -0.13 11.26
CA PRO A 33 4.83 0.36 11.19
C PRO A 33 5.36 0.89 12.52
N ASN A 34 4.54 1.59 13.31
CA ASN A 34 4.95 2.12 14.63
C ASN A 34 5.29 0.98 15.59
N PHE A 35 4.46 -0.07 15.64
CA PHE A 35 4.74 -1.25 16.45
C PHE A 35 6.06 -1.93 16.05
N TYR A 36 6.30 -2.18 14.76
CA TYR A 36 7.53 -2.83 14.31
C TYR A 36 8.78 -1.95 14.50
N LEU A 37 8.66 -0.62 14.36
CA LEU A 37 9.74 0.29 14.71
C LEU A 37 10.09 0.20 16.20
N MET A 38 9.08 0.24 17.08
CA MET A 38 9.29 0.11 18.53
C MET A 38 9.78 -1.28 18.91
N PHE A 39 9.40 -2.32 18.19
CA PHE A 39 9.91 -3.67 18.38
C PHE A 39 11.42 -3.75 18.13
N ILE A 40 11.91 -3.04 17.11
CA ILE A 40 13.35 -2.92 16.84
C ILE A 40 14.03 -2.07 17.91
N GLU A 41 13.47 -0.90 18.27
CA GLU A 41 14.07 0.01 19.25
C GLU A 41 14.16 -0.60 20.66
N LYS A 42 13.10 -1.30 21.10
CA LYS A 42 12.99 -1.87 22.44
C LYS A 42 13.53 -3.31 22.52
N ILE A 43 14.26 -3.78 21.50
CA ILE A 43 14.86 -5.13 21.42
C ILE A 43 13.82 -6.22 21.76
N GLY A 44 12.67 -6.16 21.10
CA GLY A 44 11.59 -7.14 21.26
C GLY A 44 10.62 -6.89 22.42
N ASN A 45 10.85 -5.89 23.27
CA ASN A 45 9.92 -5.50 24.35
C ASN A 45 8.87 -4.46 23.89
N ALA A 46 8.31 -4.61 22.67
CA ALA A 46 7.20 -3.79 22.24
C ALA A 46 5.90 -4.20 22.95
N SER A 47 5.09 -3.22 23.32
CA SER A 47 3.78 -3.42 23.94
C SER A 47 2.67 -3.27 22.91
N PHE A 48 1.52 -3.92 23.10
CA PHE A 48 0.33 -3.66 22.30
C PHE A 48 -0.15 -2.20 22.41
N SER A 49 0.22 -1.48 23.48
CA SER A 49 -0.03 -0.03 23.56
C SER A 49 0.69 0.74 22.45
N ASP A 50 1.79 0.22 21.93
CA ASP A 50 2.56 0.85 20.86
C ASP A 50 1.85 0.75 19.49
N LEU A 51 0.83 -0.12 19.35
CA LEU A 51 -0.06 -0.12 18.19
C LEU A 51 -1.08 1.04 18.23
N LEU A 52 -1.35 1.59 19.42
CA LEU A 52 -2.25 2.71 19.59
C LEU A 52 -1.47 4.00 19.40
N VAL A 53 -1.65 4.58 18.22
CA VAL A 53 -0.90 5.75 17.79
C VAL A 53 -1.60 7.03 18.27
N SER A 54 -0.82 8.09 18.54
CA SER A 54 -1.35 9.42 18.86
C SER A 54 -2.26 9.96 17.75
N MET A 55 -3.23 10.79 18.14
CA MET A 55 -4.16 11.42 17.20
C MET A 55 -3.44 12.29 16.16
N SER A 56 -2.30 12.91 16.50
CA SER A 56 -1.48 13.70 15.57
C SER A 56 -1.02 12.86 14.38
N LYS A 57 -0.51 11.65 14.63
CA LYS A 57 -0.03 10.72 13.59
C LYS A 57 -1.19 10.14 12.79
N LEU A 58 -2.34 9.85 13.42
CA LEU A 58 -3.53 9.37 12.72
C LEU A 58 -4.09 10.39 11.74
N VAL A 59 -4.12 11.68 12.09
CA VAL A 59 -4.57 12.75 11.18
C VAL A 59 -3.64 12.86 9.96
N LYS A 60 -2.32 12.77 10.15
CA LYS A 60 -1.37 12.79 9.02
C LYS A 60 -1.48 11.56 8.14
N SER A 61 -1.68 10.40 8.76
CA SER A 61 -1.96 9.14 8.07
C SER A 61 -3.22 9.22 7.24
N LEU A 62 -4.27 9.86 7.76
CA LEU A 62 -5.52 10.08 7.05
C LEU A 62 -5.29 10.94 5.80
N ILE A 63 -4.57 12.05 5.91
CA ILE A 63 -4.21 12.89 4.75
C ILE A 63 -3.42 12.08 3.71
N PHE A 64 -2.42 11.30 4.15
CA PHE A 64 -1.63 10.44 3.27
C PHE A 64 -2.52 9.41 2.54
N THR A 65 -3.38 8.72 3.29
CA THR A 65 -4.30 7.70 2.75
C THR A 65 -5.27 8.31 1.76
N ILE A 66 -5.80 9.51 2.04
CA ILE A 66 -6.67 10.23 1.11
C ILE A 66 -5.92 10.57 -0.18
N ILE A 67 -4.71 11.12 -0.10
CA ILE A 67 -3.90 11.45 -1.28
C ILE A 67 -3.66 10.19 -2.13
N ILE A 68 -3.22 9.09 -1.53
CA ILE A 68 -2.99 7.83 -2.24
C ILE A 68 -4.30 7.28 -2.83
N SER A 69 -5.39 7.28 -2.06
CA SER A 69 -6.68 6.80 -2.54
C SER A 69 -7.19 7.61 -3.72
N LEU A 70 -6.95 8.92 -3.75
CA LEU A 70 -7.30 9.78 -4.87
C LEU A 70 -6.44 9.49 -6.10
N VAL A 71 -5.13 9.30 -5.93
CA VAL A 71 -4.21 8.92 -7.02
C VAL A 71 -4.62 7.58 -7.62
N VAL A 72 -4.92 6.58 -6.78
CA VAL A 72 -5.39 5.26 -7.22
C VAL A 72 -6.75 5.37 -7.89
N PHE A 73 -7.69 6.14 -7.34
CA PHE A 73 -9.00 6.37 -7.94
C PHE A 73 -8.87 6.96 -9.35
N VAL A 74 -8.14 8.08 -9.51
CA VAL A 74 -7.89 8.69 -10.82
C VAL A 74 -7.22 7.71 -11.78
N SER A 75 -6.24 6.96 -11.29
CA SER A 75 -5.52 5.94 -12.08
C SER A 75 -6.44 4.82 -12.57
N THR A 76 -7.32 4.31 -11.72
CA THR A 76 -8.29 3.26 -12.10
C THR A 76 -9.34 3.78 -13.08
N PHE A 77 -9.79 5.03 -12.94
CA PHE A 77 -10.67 5.67 -13.92
C PHE A 77 -10.02 5.74 -15.30
N ILE A 78 -8.76 6.17 -15.39
CA ILE A 78 -8.00 6.21 -16.66
C ILE A 78 -7.95 4.81 -17.30
N VAL A 79 -7.61 3.78 -16.51
CA VAL A 79 -7.56 2.40 -17.00
C VAL A 79 -8.93 1.94 -17.50
N MET A 80 -10.02 2.26 -16.79
CA MET A 80 -11.37 1.90 -17.20
C MET A 80 -11.77 2.55 -18.54
N PHE A 81 -11.38 3.81 -18.78
CA PHE A 81 -11.60 4.46 -20.07
C PHE A 81 -10.84 3.76 -21.21
N VAL A 82 -9.57 3.39 -20.99
CA VAL A 82 -8.75 2.70 -22.00
C VAL A 82 -9.31 1.31 -22.30
N VAL A 83 -9.69 0.55 -21.26
CA VAL A 83 -10.27 -0.78 -21.41
C VAL A 83 -11.65 -0.71 -22.07
N GLY A 84 -12.50 0.24 -21.67
CA GLY A 84 -13.82 0.45 -22.28
C GLY A 84 -13.74 0.78 -23.77
N GLY A 85 -12.80 1.64 -24.16
CA GLY A 85 -12.53 1.94 -25.57
C GLY A 85 -12.05 0.71 -26.36
N ALA A 86 -11.19 -0.12 -25.77
CA ALA A 86 -10.72 -1.36 -26.40
C ALA A 86 -11.87 -2.37 -26.61
N ILE A 87 -12.74 -2.54 -25.61
CA ILE A 87 -13.91 -3.42 -25.70
C ILE A 87 -14.90 -2.93 -26.77
N ALA A 88 -15.21 -1.63 -26.79
CA ALA A 88 -16.08 -1.06 -27.83
C ALA A 88 -15.50 -1.31 -29.23
N SER A 89 -14.20 -1.08 -29.43
CA SER A 89 -13.54 -1.32 -30.72
C SER A 89 -13.65 -2.78 -31.17
N PHE A 90 -13.54 -3.74 -30.25
CA PHE A 90 -13.72 -5.17 -30.54
C PHE A 90 -15.16 -5.51 -30.99
N ILE A 91 -16.17 -4.89 -30.38
CA ILE A 91 -17.58 -5.12 -30.72
C ILE A 91 -17.94 -4.53 -32.10
N PHE A 92 -17.42 -3.35 -32.46
CA PHE A 92 -17.86 -2.61 -33.64
C PHE A 92 -17.09 -2.90 -34.93
N THR A 93 -15.93 -3.56 -34.88
CA THR A 93 -15.03 -3.65 -36.06
C THR A 93 -14.72 -5.04 -36.58
N ASP A 94 -15.34 -6.12 -36.09
CA ASP A 94 -15.16 -7.53 -36.53
C ASP A 94 -13.69 -8.04 -36.61
N ILE A 95 -12.72 -7.25 -36.15
CA ILE A 95 -11.30 -7.62 -36.12
C ILE A 95 -11.00 -8.21 -34.74
N THR A 96 -10.64 -9.49 -34.76
CA THR A 96 -10.44 -10.35 -33.59
C THR A 96 -9.38 -9.84 -32.59
N LEU A 97 -8.39 -9.05 -33.02
CA LEU A 97 -7.49 -8.25 -32.16
C LEU A 97 -6.84 -7.16 -33.04
N GLY A 98 -7.50 -6.01 -33.20
CA GLY A 98 -6.95 -4.89 -33.98
C GLY A 98 -5.68 -4.30 -33.35
N LEU A 99 -4.84 -3.65 -34.16
CA LEU A 99 -3.61 -2.95 -33.71
C LEU A 99 -3.87 -2.03 -32.50
N GLY A 100 -5.06 -1.42 -32.43
CA GLY A 100 -5.49 -0.56 -31.32
C GLY A 100 -5.65 -1.29 -29.97
N ALA A 101 -6.08 -2.56 -29.97
CA ALA A 101 -6.17 -3.35 -28.73
C ALA A 101 -4.77 -3.66 -28.17
N ILE A 102 -3.81 -3.98 -29.06
CA ILE A 102 -2.41 -4.21 -28.69
C ILE A 102 -1.79 -2.94 -28.10
N ILE A 103 -2.03 -1.78 -28.72
CA ILE A 103 -1.56 -0.49 -28.22
C ILE A 103 -2.20 -0.17 -26.87
N GLY A 104 -3.51 -0.42 -26.70
CA GLY A 104 -4.22 -0.22 -25.43
C GLY A 104 -3.63 -1.05 -24.30
N ILE A 105 -3.36 -2.35 -24.55
CA ILE A 105 -2.71 -3.24 -23.57
C ILE A 105 -1.30 -2.71 -23.22
N LEU A 106 -0.51 -2.30 -24.22
CA LEU A 106 0.83 -1.77 -23.98
C LEU A 106 0.80 -0.51 -23.11
N VAL A 107 -0.12 0.42 -23.37
CA VAL A 107 -0.30 1.64 -22.56
C VAL A 107 -0.68 1.29 -21.13
N ILE A 108 -1.60 0.35 -20.93
CA ILE A 108 -1.99 -0.12 -19.58
C ILE A 108 -0.79 -0.73 -18.86
N CYS A 109 -0.01 -1.59 -19.54
CA CYS A 109 1.19 -2.20 -18.95
C CYS A 109 2.21 -1.14 -18.50
N LEU A 110 2.50 -0.13 -19.35
CA LEU A 110 3.39 0.97 -18.99
C LEU A 110 2.87 1.77 -17.80
N PHE A 111 1.56 2.01 -17.74
CA PHE A 111 0.92 2.74 -16.65
C PHE A 111 1.02 1.97 -15.33
N ILE A 112 0.77 0.66 -15.33
CA ILE A 112 0.93 -0.20 -14.14
C ILE A 112 2.37 -0.17 -13.63
N ILE A 113 3.35 -0.24 -14.54
CA ILE A 113 4.78 -0.15 -14.17
C ILE A 113 5.07 1.20 -13.52
N ALA A 114 4.58 2.30 -14.11
CA ALA A 114 4.78 3.64 -13.57
C ALA A 114 4.16 3.81 -12.17
N LEU A 115 2.94 3.31 -11.95
CA LEU A 115 2.28 3.31 -10.64
C LEU A 115 3.08 2.50 -9.61
N THR A 116 3.55 1.31 -9.98
CA THR A 116 4.35 0.47 -9.08
C THR A 116 5.65 1.18 -8.66
N ILE A 117 6.33 1.86 -9.59
CA ILE A 117 7.56 2.63 -9.28
C ILE A 117 7.28 3.81 -8.35
N PHE A 118 6.09 4.41 -8.47
CA PHE A 118 5.64 5.49 -7.61
C PHE A 118 5.31 5.00 -6.20
N ASP A 119 4.54 3.91 -6.07
CA ASP A 119 4.21 3.29 -4.79
C ASP A 119 5.47 2.84 -4.03
N LEU A 120 6.43 2.23 -4.74
CA LEU A 120 7.74 1.89 -4.20
C LEU A 120 8.48 3.12 -3.64
N ALA A 121 8.33 4.28 -4.26
CA ALA A 121 8.98 5.50 -3.78
C ALA A 121 8.34 6.05 -2.49
N LEU A 122 7.08 5.71 -2.22
CA LEU A 122 6.31 6.21 -1.08
C LEU A 122 6.21 5.23 0.10
N VAL A 123 6.74 4.02 -0.05
CA VAL A 123 6.61 2.96 0.96
C VAL A 123 7.21 3.31 2.33
N LEU A 124 8.16 4.24 2.39
CA LEU A 124 8.80 4.69 3.63
C LEU A 124 8.03 5.83 4.33
N THR A 125 7.06 6.45 3.65
CA THR A 125 6.32 7.60 4.16
C THR A 125 5.70 7.36 5.54
N PRO A 126 5.08 6.20 5.84
CA PRO A 126 4.49 5.99 7.15
C PRO A 126 5.52 5.96 8.28
N TYR A 127 6.70 5.37 8.04
CA TYR A 127 7.81 5.34 8.99
C TYR A 127 8.34 6.76 9.27
N ILE A 128 8.44 7.59 8.23
CA ILE A 128 8.84 9.00 8.35
C ILE A 128 7.81 9.81 9.14
N ILE A 129 6.50 9.62 8.91
CA ILE A 129 5.45 10.30 9.66
C ILE A 129 5.54 9.96 11.16
N ILE A 130 5.94 8.74 11.49
CA ILE A 130 6.06 8.25 12.87
C ILE A 130 7.26 8.87 13.58
N GLU A 131 8.42 8.94 12.95
CA GLU A 131 9.66 9.45 13.55
C GLU A 131 9.80 10.97 13.46
N HIS A 132 9.29 11.58 12.39
CA HIS A 132 9.43 13.00 12.10
C HIS A 132 8.08 13.72 12.15
N GLU A 133 7.49 13.78 13.35
CA GLU A 133 6.20 14.46 13.59
C GLU A 133 6.20 15.97 13.32
N HIS A 134 7.35 16.61 13.14
CA HIS A 134 7.41 18.02 12.77
C HIS A 134 7.17 18.25 11.27
N LEU A 135 7.37 17.24 10.43
CA LEU A 135 7.19 17.34 8.97
C LEU A 135 5.71 17.27 8.59
N SER A 136 5.31 18.03 7.58
CA SER A 136 4.03 17.87 6.92
C SER A 136 3.95 16.56 6.15
N THR A 137 2.74 16.07 5.85
CA THR A 137 2.55 14.82 5.09
C THR A 137 3.24 14.86 3.72
N ILE A 138 3.22 16.02 3.04
CA ILE A 138 3.86 16.20 1.73
C ILE A 138 5.39 16.18 1.85
N GLU A 139 5.94 16.79 2.91
CA GLU A 139 7.38 16.73 3.19
C GLU A 139 7.83 15.30 3.50
N ALA A 140 7.03 14.55 4.27
CA ALA A 140 7.30 13.14 4.54
C ALA A 140 7.32 12.28 3.27
N MET A 141 6.37 12.50 2.35
CA MET A 141 6.35 11.85 1.03
C MET A 141 7.58 12.21 0.20
N SER A 142 7.94 13.49 0.16
CA SER A 142 9.13 13.98 -0.56
C SER A 142 10.41 13.37 -0.01
N LEU A 143 10.51 13.25 1.32
CA LEU A 143 11.64 12.60 1.98
C LEU A 143 11.69 11.10 1.65
N SER A 144 10.55 10.40 1.65
CA SER A 144 10.47 8.99 1.23
C SER A 144 11.01 8.81 -0.19
N ILE A 145 10.60 9.66 -1.14
CA ILE A 145 11.06 9.60 -2.54
C ILE A 145 12.57 9.81 -2.62
N LYS A 146 13.12 10.75 -1.83
CA LYS A 146 14.56 11.02 -1.78
C LYS A 146 15.34 9.84 -1.21
N MET A 147 14.91 9.26 -0.09
CA MET A 147 15.55 8.11 0.55
C MET A 147 15.52 6.85 -0.35
N MET A 148 14.44 6.69 -1.12
CA MET A 148 14.29 5.56 -2.05
C MET A 148 15.11 5.72 -3.34
N LYS A 149 15.67 6.90 -3.64
CA LYS A 149 16.48 7.11 -4.84
C LYS A 149 17.74 6.24 -4.78
N GLY A 150 17.94 5.40 -5.80
CA GLY A 150 19.03 4.41 -5.84
C GLY A 150 18.73 3.09 -5.12
N ASN A 151 17.74 3.06 -4.22
CA ASN A 151 17.40 1.88 -3.41
C ASN A 151 16.13 1.15 -3.87
N LYS A 152 15.42 1.66 -4.87
CA LYS A 152 14.19 1.04 -5.42
C LYS A 152 14.40 -0.41 -5.85
N TRP A 153 15.52 -0.69 -6.54
CA TRP A 153 15.83 -2.05 -6.99
C TRP A 153 16.09 -3.00 -5.81
N ARG A 154 16.83 -2.52 -4.79
CA ARG A 154 17.08 -3.30 -3.56
C ARG A 154 15.77 -3.67 -2.87
N TYR A 155 14.84 -2.72 -2.76
CA TYR A 155 13.51 -3.00 -2.21
C TYR A 155 12.69 -3.95 -3.08
N PHE A 156 12.73 -3.79 -4.41
CA PHE A 156 12.03 -4.69 -5.33
C PHE A 156 12.51 -6.15 -5.19
N VAL A 157 13.82 -6.38 -5.05
CA VAL A 157 14.38 -7.72 -4.82
C VAL A 157 13.92 -8.29 -3.47
N ILE A 158 13.84 -7.46 -2.42
CA ILE A 158 13.27 -7.87 -1.13
C ILE A 158 11.83 -8.36 -1.31
N GLN A 159 10.99 -7.59 -2.00
CA GLN A 159 9.60 -7.97 -2.27
C GLN A 159 9.51 -9.26 -3.11
N LEU A 160 10.40 -9.43 -4.09
CA LEU A 160 10.45 -10.63 -4.92
C LEU A 160 10.82 -11.86 -4.10
N SER A 161 11.68 -11.74 -3.09
CA SER A 161 12.02 -12.87 -2.21
C SER A 161 10.83 -13.38 -1.40
N PHE A 162 9.87 -12.52 -1.09
CA PHE A 162 8.63 -12.88 -0.40
C PHE A 162 7.58 -13.54 -1.27
N ILE A 163 7.70 -13.49 -2.61
CA ILE A 163 6.67 -14.05 -3.50
C ILE A 163 6.55 -15.57 -3.35
N GLY A 164 7.66 -16.26 -3.14
CA GLY A 164 7.66 -17.71 -2.88
C GLY A 164 6.93 -18.04 -1.57
N TRP A 165 7.21 -17.28 -0.52
CA TRP A 165 6.52 -17.43 0.77
C TRP A 165 5.03 -17.09 0.69
N ALA A 166 4.66 -16.08 -0.10
CA ALA A 166 3.26 -15.74 -0.34
C ALA A 166 2.51 -16.87 -1.03
N ILE A 167 3.12 -17.51 -2.04
CA ILE A 167 2.53 -18.69 -2.71
C ILE A 167 2.33 -19.83 -1.71
N LEU A 168 3.34 -20.13 -0.88
CA LEU A 168 3.21 -21.15 0.17
C LEU A 168 2.09 -20.80 1.17
N ALA A 169 2.00 -19.54 1.58
CA ALA A 169 0.95 -19.07 2.50
C ALA A 169 -0.45 -19.27 1.91
N ILE A 170 -0.64 -18.97 0.61
CA ILE A 170 -1.91 -19.20 -0.09
C ILE A 170 -2.26 -20.70 -0.12
N LEU A 171 -1.29 -21.58 -0.40
CA LEU A 171 -1.53 -23.02 -0.43
C LEU A 171 -2.00 -23.58 0.93
N THR A 172 -1.64 -22.94 2.03
CA THR A 172 -2.12 -23.29 3.38
C THR A 172 -3.48 -22.67 3.74
N LEU A 173 -4.30 -22.30 2.74
CA LEU A 173 -5.55 -21.56 2.92
C LEU A 173 -5.37 -20.22 3.67
N GLY A 174 -4.19 -19.60 3.51
CA GLY A 174 -3.87 -18.32 4.11
C GLY A 174 -3.30 -18.37 5.53
N ILE A 175 -3.19 -19.55 6.14
CA ILE A 175 -2.62 -19.70 7.50
C ILE A 175 -1.16 -19.22 7.55
N GLY A 176 -0.38 -19.46 6.50
CA GLY A 176 1.00 -19.00 6.39
C GLY A 176 1.18 -17.47 6.48
N TYR A 177 0.14 -16.68 6.23
CA TYR A 177 0.23 -15.22 6.38
C TYR A 177 0.42 -14.77 7.83
N LEU A 178 0.06 -15.61 8.82
CA LEU A 178 0.29 -15.31 10.24
C LEU A 178 1.77 -15.11 10.57
N TRP A 179 2.68 -15.83 9.88
CA TRP A 179 4.13 -15.65 10.02
C TRP A 179 4.71 -14.73 8.96
N LEU A 180 4.15 -14.73 7.75
CA LEU A 180 4.67 -13.92 6.66
C LEU A 180 4.49 -12.43 6.90
N ILE A 181 3.34 -11.99 7.41
CA ILE A 181 3.08 -10.57 7.69
C ILE A 181 4.12 -9.98 8.64
N PRO A 182 4.35 -10.52 9.87
CA PRO A 182 5.34 -9.95 10.77
C PRO A 182 6.76 -10.02 10.20
N TYR A 183 7.08 -11.07 9.44
CA TYR A 183 8.39 -11.19 8.80
C TYR A 183 8.62 -10.10 7.74
N VAL A 184 7.63 -9.84 6.88
CA VAL A 184 7.67 -8.77 5.88
C VAL A 184 7.72 -7.40 6.54
N SER A 185 6.86 -7.13 7.53
CA SER A 185 6.81 -5.83 8.21
C SER A 185 8.11 -5.51 8.96
N LEU A 186 8.70 -6.48 9.64
CA LEU A 186 9.99 -6.31 10.31
C LEU A 186 11.12 -6.07 9.31
N THR A 187 11.10 -6.75 8.17
CA THR A 187 12.07 -6.53 7.09
C THR A 187 11.97 -5.11 6.52
N GLN A 188 10.76 -4.61 6.31
CA GLN A 188 10.53 -3.24 5.86
C GLN A 188 10.99 -2.20 6.88
N ALA A 189 10.72 -2.40 8.16
CA ALA A 189 11.16 -1.51 9.23
C ALA A 189 12.71 -1.47 9.33
N ASN A 190 13.38 -2.61 9.20
CA ASN A 190 14.85 -2.66 9.13
C ASN A 190 15.42 -1.99 7.87
N PHE A 191 14.75 -2.16 6.73
CA PHE A 191 15.15 -1.49 5.49
C PHE A 191 15.05 0.04 5.64
N TYR A 192 13.99 0.54 6.26
CA TYR A 192 13.86 1.96 6.58
C TYR A 192 15.00 2.45 7.48
N ARG A 193 15.34 1.72 8.55
CA ARG A 193 16.45 2.04 9.46
C ARG A 193 17.80 2.11 8.76
N ASP A 194 18.09 1.15 7.89
CA ASP A 194 19.33 1.15 7.11
C ASP A 194 19.43 2.41 6.23
N LEU A 195 18.33 2.80 5.59
CA LEU A 195 18.31 4.02 4.78
C LEU A 195 18.41 5.31 5.60
N SER A 196 17.72 5.39 6.74
CA SER A 196 17.81 6.57 7.60
C SER A 196 19.22 6.74 8.17
N PHE A 197 19.86 5.66 8.61
CA PHE A 197 21.25 5.69 9.06
C PHE A 197 22.22 6.13 7.95
N ASN A 198 22.09 5.57 6.74
CA ASN A 198 22.94 5.94 5.59
C ASN A 198 22.71 7.39 5.12
N SER A 199 21.54 7.97 5.38
CA SER A 199 21.24 9.37 5.05
C SER A 199 21.86 10.39 6.00
N ILE A 200 22.22 9.98 7.21
CA ILE A 200 22.90 10.84 8.20
C ILE A 200 24.43 10.85 7.97
N ASN A 201 24.97 9.74 7.46
CA ASN A 201 26.42 9.53 7.32
C ASN A 201 27.00 9.92 5.95
N ASN A 202 26.17 10.39 5.01
CA ASN A 202 26.58 10.90 3.68
C ASN A 202 26.13 12.35 3.52
#